data_AF-G0EKT5-F1
#
_entry.id   AF-G0EKT5-F1
#
_cell.length_a   1.000
_cell.length_b   1.000
_cell.length_c   1.000
_cell.angle_alpha   90.00
_cell.angle_beta   90.00
_cell.angle_gamma   90.00
#
_symmetry.space_group_name_H-M   'P 1'
#
loop_
_entity.id
_entity.type
_entity.pdbx_description
1 polymer ?
#
loop_
_entity_poly.entity_id
_entity_poly.type
_entity_poly.pdbx_seq_one_letter_code
_entity_poly.pdbx_strand_id
1 'polypeptide(L)'
;MMLSYNSFNVMDTDSISDFFTSFGDTFMWFLILNTGSSTILGILFYGLFIVGFSIAALFSSSTDIGFTIAKIIICLIIFLYGFVPFIAYKIYNSTKSIISMYISRFLLVINLFTIFIMMFLMIPYESRPYDNRFVYILYNIILSLTIINLMFTRMEKKSNIFIKAMYLIVPIFALLFDILTITATIYRIVNYGLTPNKLTLIILNIIFLIHLILISINTIKSFISSFQNREDNNTLNIVIDNNPIMFVYVYLVFSVFVCFVMPIMYIN
;
A
#
# COMPACT_ATOMS: atom_id res chain seq x y z
N MET A 1 7.80 13.75 -9.71
CA MET A 1 7.54 12.70 -10.71
C MET A 1 6.09 12.73 -11.19
N MET A 2 5.10 12.54 -10.30
CA MET A 2 3.67 12.60 -10.66
C MET A 2 3.25 13.91 -11.37
N LEU A 3 3.66 15.08 -10.84
CA LEU A 3 3.36 16.38 -11.48
C LEU A 3 3.96 16.52 -12.88
N SER A 4 5.14 15.93 -13.13
CA SER A 4 5.77 15.92 -14.46
C SER A 4 5.05 14.95 -15.41
N TYR A 5 4.52 13.84 -14.89
CA TYR A 5 3.72 12.89 -15.68
C TYR A 5 2.39 13.50 -16.12
N ASN A 6 1.77 14.31 -15.26
CA ASN A 6 0.50 14.99 -15.52
C ASN A 6 0.64 16.30 -16.31
N SER A 7 1.81 16.60 -16.89
CA SER A 7 2.07 17.91 -17.54
C SER A 7 1.74 19.13 -16.65
N PHE A 8 1.87 18.98 -15.33
CA PHE A 8 1.48 19.95 -14.29
C PHE A 8 -0.03 20.28 -14.21
N ASN A 9 -0.88 19.51 -14.89
CA ASN A 9 -2.32 19.60 -14.70
C ASN A 9 -2.74 18.79 -13.46
N VAL A 10 -3.05 19.49 -12.37
CA VAL A 10 -3.36 18.88 -11.06
C VAL A 10 -4.77 18.28 -11.04
N MET A 11 -5.66 18.73 -11.93
CA MET A 11 -7.07 18.34 -11.96
C MET A 11 -7.38 17.17 -12.91
N ASP A 12 -6.40 16.73 -13.70
CA ASP A 12 -6.58 15.60 -14.62
C ASP A 12 -6.51 14.27 -13.85
N THR A 13 -7.69 13.76 -13.49
CA THR A 13 -7.83 12.55 -12.68
C THR A 13 -7.50 11.27 -13.46
N ASP A 14 -7.61 11.29 -14.78
CA ASP A 14 -7.26 10.17 -15.64
C ASP A 14 -5.74 10.03 -15.76
N SER A 15 -5.03 11.15 -15.96
CA SER A 15 -3.56 11.13 -15.98
C SER A 15 -2.97 10.72 -14.61
N ILE A 16 -3.61 11.12 -13.51
CA ILE A 16 -3.25 10.66 -12.16
C ILE A 16 -3.46 9.14 -12.05
N SER A 17 -4.61 8.62 -12.49
CA SER A 17 -4.89 7.18 -12.46
C SER A 17 -3.90 6.36 -13.31
N ASP A 18 -3.49 6.88 -14.47
CA ASP A 18 -2.50 6.26 -15.33
C ASP A 18 -1.11 6.26 -14.69
N PHE A 19 -0.74 7.36 -14.01
CA PHE A 19 0.48 7.40 -13.20
C PHE A 19 0.49 6.33 -12.10
N PHE A 20 -0.61 6.17 -11.36
CA PHE A 20 -0.71 5.14 -10.32
C PHE A 20 -0.59 3.73 -10.89
N THR A 21 -1.16 3.48 -12.06
CA THR A 21 -1.02 2.19 -12.75
C THR A 21 0.44 1.95 -13.13
N SER A 22 1.08 2.94 -13.77
CA SER A 22 2.50 2.88 -14.17
C SER A 22 3.45 2.66 -12.99
N PHE A 23 3.24 3.42 -11.90
CA PHE A 23 3.99 3.29 -10.67
C PHE A 23 3.78 1.92 -10.02
N GLY A 24 2.52 1.48 -9.92
CA GLY A 24 2.16 0.18 -9.36
C GLY A 24 2.79 -0.97 -10.14
N ASP A 25 2.75 -0.94 -11.47
CA ASP A 25 3.35 -1.99 -12.31
C ASP A 25 4.87 -2.01 -12.23
N THR A 26 5.51 -0.83 -12.20
CA THR A 26 6.96 -0.73 -11.96
C THR A 26 7.33 -1.31 -10.59
N PHE A 27 6.53 -1.02 -9.56
CA PHE A 27 6.73 -1.54 -8.21
C PHE A 27 6.51 -3.06 -8.15
N MET A 28 5.51 -3.59 -8.86
CA MET A 28 5.29 -5.04 -8.93
C MET A 28 6.43 -5.76 -9.63
N TRP A 29 6.94 -5.23 -10.74
CA TRP A 29 8.14 -5.77 -11.39
C TRP A 29 9.37 -5.70 -10.49
N PHE A 30 9.51 -4.61 -9.73
CA PHE A 30 10.56 -4.51 -8.72
C PHE A 30 10.44 -5.62 -7.68
N LEU A 31 9.25 -5.89 -7.14
CA LEU A 31 9.01 -6.98 -6.18
C LEU A 31 9.29 -8.36 -6.78
N ILE A 32 8.86 -8.62 -8.01
CA ILE A 32 9.10 -9.90 -8.71
C ILE A 32 10.61 -10.10 -8.93
N LEU A 33 11.32 -9.08 -9.41
CA LEU A 33 12.76 -9.17 -9.61
C LEU A 33 13.52 -9.33 -8.29
N ASN A 34 13.12 -8.59 -7.25
CA ASN A 34 13.74 -8.62 -5.92
C ASN A 34 13.53 -10.00 -5.25
N THR A 35 12.33 -10.58 -5.33
CA THR A 35 12.06 -11.94 -4.83
C THR A 35 12.80 -13.02 -5.64
N GLY A 36 12.81 -12.93 -6.97
CA GLY A 36 13.56 -13.86 -7.82
C GLY A 36 15.07 -13.79 -7.60
N SER A 37 15.64 -12.59 -7.51
CA SER A 37 17.08 -12.41 -7.30
C SER A 37 17.52 -12.80 -5.89
N SER A 38 16.76 -12.45 -4.86
CA SER A 38 17.06 -12.83 -3.47
C SER A 38 16.98 -14.35 -3.25
N THR A 39 16.05 -15.05 -3.88
CA THR A 39 15.97 -16.52 -3.81
C THR A 39 17.17 -17.20 -4.48
N ILE A 40 17.59 -16.71 -5.66
CA ILE A 40 18.80 -17.21 -6.35
C ILE A 40 20.05 -16.96 -5.49
N LEU A 41 20.21 -15.75 -4.94
CA LEU A 41 21.32 -15.44 -4.04
C LEU A 41 21.31 -16.32 -2.79
N GLY A 42 20.13 -16.55 -2.20
CA GLY A 42 19.94 -17.44 -1.06
C GLY A 42 20.42 -18.86 -1.37
N ILE A 43 19.99 -19.43 -2.51
CA ILE A 43 20.42 -20.76 -2.95
C ILE A 43 21.93 -20.83 -3.13
N LEU A 44 22.55 -19.81 -3.74
CA LEU A 44 24.02 -19.75 -3.90
C LEU A 44 24.74 -19.72 -2.55
N PHE A 45 24.28 -18.91 -1.60
CA PHE A 45 24.86 -18.86 -0.25
C PHE A 45 24.72 -20.18 0.51
N TYR A 46 23.56 -20.84 0.42
CA TYR A 46 23.37 -22.17 1.01
C TYR A 46 24.24 -23.23 0.34
N GLY A 47 24.43 -23.16 -0.98
CA GLY A 47 25.34 -24.06 -1.72
C GLY A 47 26.80 -23.89 -1.27
N LEU A 48 27.26 -22.66 -1.06
CA LEU A 48 28.60 -22.40 -0.52
C LEU A 48 28.77 -22.97 0.89
N PHE A 49 27.73 -22.91 1.73
CA PHE A 49 27.76 -23.48 3.08
C PHE A 49 27.96 -25.00 3.09
N ILE A 50 27.33 -25.72 2.14
CA ILE A 50 27.49 -27.17 1.98
C ILE A 50 28.94 -27.55 1.63
N VAL A 51 29.63 -26.70 0.88
CA VAL A 51 31.05 -26.89 0.48
C VAL A 51 32.02 -26.54 1.63
N GLY A 52 31.51 -26.18 2.82
CA GLY A 52 32.32 -25.88 4.00
C GLY A 52 32.75 -24.42 4.10
N PHE A 53 32.27 -23.53 3.23
CA PHE A 53 32.47 -22.09 3.40
C PHE A 53 31.55 -21.55 4.51
N SER A 54 32.15 -21.16 5.64
CA SER A 54 31.39 -20.43 6.67
C SER A 54 31.36 -18.93 6.35
N ILE A 55 30.17 -18.34 6.41
CA ILE A 55 29.96 -16.89 6.24
C ILE A 55 30.78 -16.11 7.30
N ALA A 56 30.90 -16.66 8.51
CA ALA A 56 31.71 -16.07 9.58
C ALA A 56 33.20 -16.00 9.23
N ALA A 57 33.77 -17.06 8.65
CA ALA A 57 35.16 -17.04 8.17
C ALA A 57 35.37 -16.02 7.04
N LEU A 58 34.33 -15.81 6.22
CA LEU A 58 34.34 -14.83 5.13
C LEU A 58 34.51 -13.39 5.63
N PHE A 59 33.97 -13.07 6.81
CA PHE A 59 34.11 -11.74 7.43
C PHE A 59 35.28 -11.64 8.42
N SER A 60 35.69 -12.72 9.08
CA SER A 60 36.76 -12.73 10.10
C SER A 60 38.18 -12.90 9.55
N SER A 61 38.35 -13.60 8.42
CA SER A 61 39.65 -13.73 7.75
C SER A 61 40.03 -12.42 7.06
N SER A 62 41.18 -11.83 7.46
CA SER A 62 41.70 -10.57 6.92
C SER A 62 42.96 -10.74 6.06
N THR A 63 43.68 -11.86 6.18
CA THR A 63 45.04 -12.04 5.62
C THR A 63 45.09 -12.85 4.33
N ASP A 64 44.03 -13.61 4.02
CA ASP A 64 44.01 -14.48 2.85
C ASP A 64 43.48 -13.73 1.62
N ILE A 65 44.27 -13.75 0.55
CA ILE A 65 43.95 -13.10 -0.73
C ILE A 65 42.60 -13.58 -1.27
N GLY A 66 42.29 -14.87 -1.12
CA GLY A 66 41.01 -15.45 -1.54
C GLY A 66 39.79 -14.86 -0.82
N PHE A 67 39.91 -14.57 0.48
CA PHE A 67 38.85 -13.95 1.26
C PHE A 67 38.67 -12.46 0.92
N THR A 68 39.76 -11.77 0.56
CA THR A 68 39.70 -10.36 0.11
C THR A 68 38.99 -10.24 -1.24
N ILE A 69 39.28 -11.14 -2.18
CA ILE A 69 38.59 -11.21 -3.49
C ILE A 69 37.10 -11.51 -3.29
N ALA A 70 36.75 -12.44 -2.41
CA ALA A 70 35.35 -12.78 -2.12
C ALA A 70 34.56 -11.58 -1.56
N LYS A 71 35.15 -10.78 -0.66
CA LYS A 71 34.54 -9.54 -0.15
C LYS A 71 34.26 -8.53 -1.27
N ILE A 72 35.21 -8.33 -2.18
CA ILE A 72 35.06 -7.42 -3.33
C ILE A 72 33.91 -7.89 -4.24
N ILE A 73 33.82 -9.19 -4.51
CA ILE A 73 32.74 -9.78 -5.32
C ILE A 73 31.37 -9.56 -4.64
N ILE A 74 31.26 -9.76 -3.33
CA ILE A 74 30.01 -9.53 -2.59
C ILE A 74 29.61 -8.04 -2.65
N CYS A 75 30.56 -7.12 -2.46
CA CYS A 75 30.30 -5.69 -2.58
C CYS A 75 29.83 -5.31 -4.00
N LEU A 76 30.43 -5.89 -5.05
CA LEU A 76 29.99 -5.69 -6.43
C LEU A 76 28.57 -6.20 -6.66
N ILE A 77 28.21 -7.36 -6.10
CA ILE A 77 26.84 -7.90 -6.19
C ILE A 77 25.84 -6.95 -5.52
N ILE A 78 26.13 -6.45 -4.32
CA ILE A 78 25.27 -5.50 -3.61
C ILE A 78 25.13 -4.19 -4.41
N PHE A 79 26.23 -3.70 -5.00
CA PHE A 79 26.20 -2.52 -5.84
C PHE A 79 25.32 -2.71 -7.08
N LEU A 80 25.47 -3.85 -7.77
CA LEU A 80 24.64 -4.21 -8.92
C LEU A 80 23.16 -4.38 -8.54
N TYR A 81 22.88 -4.84 -7.31
CA TYR A 81 21.53 -4.93 -6.77
C TYR A 81 20.81 -3.58 -6.69
N GLY A 82 21.57 -2.50 -6.50
CA GLY A 82 21.03 -1.13 -6.53
C GLY A 82 20.37 -0.75 -7.86
N PHE A 83 20.68 -1.46 -8.95
CA PHE A 83 20.10 -1.19 -10.27
C PHE A 83 18.76 -1.90 -10.54
N VAL A 84 18.29 -2.76 -9.64
CA VAL A 84 17.03 -3.51 -9.80
C VAL A 84 15.81 -2.59 -10.09
N PRO A 85 15.62 -1.42 -9.44
CA PRO A 85 14.52 -0.51 -9.76
C PRO A 85 14.54 -0.01 -11.21
N PHE A 86 15.71 0.24 -11.79
CA PHE A 86 15.84 0.70 -13.17
C PHE A 86 15.52 -0.41 -14.18
N ILE A 87 15.93 -1.64 -13.86
CA ILE A 87 15.59 -2.82 -14.66
C ILE A 87 14.07 -3.05 -14.64
N ALA A 88 13.44 -2.93 -13.46
CA ALA A 88 11.99 -3.04 -13.31
C ALA A 88 11.24 -2.02 -14.19
N TYR A 89 11.67 -0.76 -14.17
CA TYR A 89 11.08 0.28 -15.03
C TYR A 89 11.25 -0.04 -16.52
N LYS A 90 12.43 -0.54 -16.94
CA LYS A 90 12.66 -0.93 -18.33
C LYS A 90 11.74 -2.06 -18.78
N ILE A 91 11.54 -3.09 -17.94
CA ILE A 91 10.62 -4.21 -18.21
C ILE A 91 9.17 -3.71 -18.30
N TYR A 92 8.76 -2.83 -17.38
CA TYR A 92 7.46 -2.20 -17.44
C TYR A 92 7.28 -1.46 -18.77
N ASN A 93 8.23 -0.61 -19.17
CA ASN A 93 8.12 0.18 -20.39
C ASN A 93 8.05 -0.70 -21.66
N SER A 94 8.70 -1.87 -21.66
CA SER A 94 8.62 -2.81 -22.78
C SER A 94 7.33 -3.64 -22.80
N THR A 95 6.79 -4.02 -21.64
CA THR A 95 5.62 -4.91 -21.54
C THR A 95 4.31 -4.14 -21.50
N LYS A 96 4.32 -2.89 -21.01
CA LYS A 96 3.13 -2.08 -20.69
C LYS A 96 2.09 -2.90 -19.92
N SER A 97 2.57 -3.70 -18.97
CA SER A 97 1.74 -4.62 -18.18
C SER A 97 0.74 -3.87 -17.32
N ILE A 98 -0.38 -4.52 -17.01
CA ILE A 98 -1.46 -4.01 -16.13
C ILE A 98 -1.62 -4.94 -14.90
N ILE A 99 -0.51 -5.49 -14.41
CA ILE A 99 -0.44 -6.46 -13.31
C ILE A 99 -0.94 -5.81 -12.01
N SER A 100 -0.56 -4.56 -11.77
CA SER A 100 -0.95 -3.76 -10.61
C SER A 100 -2.46 -3.76 -10.38
N MET A 101 -3.24 -3.61 -11.45
CA MET A 101 -4.70 -3.58 -11.39
C MET A 101 -5.30 -4.94 -11.02
N TYR A 102 -4.78 -6.04 -11.57
CA TYR A 102 -5.25 -7.39 -11.22
C TYR A 102 -4.95 -7.73 -9.77
N ILE A 103 -3.75 -7.39 -9.30
CA ILE A 103 -3.34 -7.59 -7.90
C ILE A 103 -4.19 -6.74 -6.98
N SER A 104 -4.46 -5.49 -7.33
CA SER A 104 -5.31 -4.61 -6.52
C SER A 104 -6.73 -5.16 -6.38
N ARG A 105 -7.30 -5.70 -7.46
CA ARG A 105 -8.62 -6.39 -7.44
C ARG A 105 -8.62 -7.63 -6.54
N PHE A 106 -7.54 -8.40 -6.55
CA PHE A 106 -7.38 -9.55 -5.65
C PHE A 106 -7.26 -9.10 -4.19
N LEU A 107 -6.46 -8.06 -3.94
CA LEU A 107 -6.28 -7.47 -2.61
C LEU A 107 -7.57 -6.86 -2.07
N LEU A 108 -8.52 -6.41 -2.90
CA LEU A 108 -9.82 -5.93 -2.40
C LEU A 108 -10.56 -7.02 -1.61
N VAL A 109 -10.57 -8.25 -2.14
CA VAL A 109 -11.23 -9.39 -1.52
C VAL A 109 -10.53 -9.74 -0.21
N ILE A 110 -9.19 -9.77 -0.21
CA ILE A 110 -8.38 -10.01 0.98
C ILE A 110 -8.62 -8.93 2.03
N ASN A 111 -8.63 -7.66 1.65
CA ASN A 111 -8.83 -6.54 2.56
C ASN A 111 -10.21 -6.62 3.23
N LEU A 112 -11.27 -6.94 2.47
CA LEU A 112 -12.60 -7.14 3.04
C LEU A 112 -12.58 -8.23 4.11
N PHE A 113 -12.03 -9.40 3.75
CA PHE A 113 -11.97 -10.54 4.66
C PHE A 113 -11.13 -10.24 5.90
N THR A 114 -10.02 -9.53 5.72
CA THR A 114 -9.12 -9.14 6.81
C THR A 114 -9.79 -8.15 7.76
N ILE A 115 -10.45 -7.10 7.23
CA ILE A 115 -11.24 -6.16 8.04
C ILE A 115 -12.33 -6.90 8.81
N PHE A 116 -13.06 -7.78 8.12
CA PHE A 116 -14.11 -8.58 8.73
C PHE A 116 -13.59 -9.42 9.90
N ILE A 117 -12.51 -10.20 9.71
CA ILE A 117 -11.88 -10.97 10.80
C ILE A 117 -11.45 -10.06 11.95
N MET A 118 -10.84 -8.91 11.63
CA MET A 118 -10.39 -7.97 12.66
C MET A 118 -11.54 -7.46 13.50
N MET A 119 -12.70 -7.15 12.90
CA MET A 119 -13.88 -6.76 13.68
C MET A 119 -14.33 -7.85 14.66
N PHE A 120 -14.25 -9.14 14.30
CA PHE A 120 -14.55 -10.25 15.23
C PHE A 120 -13.49 -10.44 16.32
N LEU A 121 -12.23 -10.14 16.03
CA LEU A 121 -11.15 -10.19 17.01
C LEU A 121 -11.36 -9.23 18.19
N MET A 122 -12.30 -8.28 18.12
CA MET A 122 -12.67 -7.43 19.26
C MET A 122 -13.48 -8.14 20.36
N ILE A 123 -14.08 -9.30 20.07
CA ILE A 123 -14.90 -10.05 21.03
C ILE A 123 -14.09 -10.42 22.29
N PRO A 124 -12.95 -11.14 22.18
CA PRO A 124 -12.11 -11.42 23.33
C PRO A 124 -11.48 -10.15 23.89
N TYR A 125 -11.54 -9.99 25.22
CA TYR A 125 -11.06 -8.80 25.92
C TYR A 125 -9.59 -8.47 25.61
N GLU A 126 -8.74 -9.49 25.58
CA GLU A 126 -7.29 -9.36 25.38
C GLU A 126 -6.91 -8.88 23.97
N SER A 127 -7.80 -9.08 23.00
CA SER A 127 -7.59 -8.72 21.60
C SER A 127 -8.25 -7.39 21.23
N ARG A 128 -8.74 -6.64 22.21
CA ARG A 128 -9.32 -5.32 21.96
C ARG A 128 -8.24 -4.30 21.61
N PRO A 129 -8.42 -3.48 20.56
CA PRO A 129 -7.45 -2.45 20.17
C PRO A 129 -7.32 -1.32 21.21
N TYR A 130 -8.25 -1.22 22.16
CA TYR A 130 -8.24 -0.24 23.23
C TYR A 130 -7.06 -0.47 24.19
N ASP A 131 -6.92 -1.69 24.68
CA ASP A 131 -5.94 -2.05 25.71
C ASP A 131 -4.67 -2.65 25.07
N ASN A 132 -4.82 -3.47 24.04
CA ASN A 132 -3.70 -4.16 23.42
C ASN A 132 -3.00 -3.28 22.36
N ARG A 133 -1.75 -2.88 22.64
CA ARG A 133 -0.93 -2.05 21.73
C ARG A 133 -0.64 -2.73 20.40
N PHE A 134 -0.37 -4.04 20.40
CA PHE A 134 -0.04 -4.75 19.16
C PHE A 134 -1.25 -4.77 18.22
N VAL A 135 -2.42 -5.11 18.75
CA VAL A 135 -3.66 -5.12 17.97
C VAL A 135 -4.03 -3.73 17.47
N TYR A 136 -3.88 -2.70 18.31
CA TYR A 136 -4.06 -1.30 17.91
C TYR A 136 -3.22 -0.91 16.67
N ILE A 137 -1.92 -1.25 16.70
CA ILE A 137 -1.02 -0.97 15.57
C ILE A 137 -1.47 -1.73 14.32
N LEU A 138 -1.82 -3.01 14.50
CA LEU A 138 -2.24 -3.89 13.41
C LEU A 138 -3.51 -3.36 12.72
N TYR A 139 -4.48 -2.85 13.49
CA TYR A 139 -5.69 -2.23 12.94
C TYR A 139 -5.37 -1.02 12.06
N ASN A 140 -4.54 -0.09 12.53
CA ASN A 140 -4.16 1.09 11.75
C ASN A 140 -3.38 0.71 10.47
N ILE A 141 -2.51 -0.32 10.53
CA ILE A 141 -1.80 -0.83 9.35
C ILE A 141 -2.78 -1.38 8.31
N ILE A 142 -3.72 -2.24 8.73
CA ILE A 142 -4.72 -2.84 7.81
C ILE A 142 -5.57 -1.75 7.16
N LEU A 143 -6.01 -0.77 7.94
CA LEU A 143 -6.79 0.34 7.42
C LEU A 143 -6.00 1.12 6.37
N SER A 144 -4.74 1.47 6.67
CA SER A 144 -3.86 2.18 5.73
C SER A 144 -3.64 1.37 4.45
N LEU A 145 -3.39 0.05 4.55
CA LEU A 145 -3.22 -0.82 3.39
C LEU A 145 -4.50 -0.90 2.54
N THR A 146 -5.67 -0.88 3.21
CA THR A 146 -6.97 -0.90 2.51
C THR A 146 -7.18 0.37 1.69
N ILE A 147 -6.88 1.53 2.27
CA ILE A 147 -7.03 2.82 1.59
C ILE A 147 -6.04 2.95 0.43
N ILE A 148 -4.80 2.53 0.62
CA ILE A 148 -3.81 2.47 -0.47
C ILE A 148 -4.34 1.59 -1.59
N ASN A 149 -4.84 0.39 -1.28
CA ASN A 149 -5.37 -0.50 -2.31
C ASN A 149 -6.56 0.11 -3.06
N LEU A 150 -7.46 0.80 -2.36
CA LEU A 150 -8.61 1.49 -2.99
C LEU A 150 -8.19 2.57 -3.98
N MET A 151 -7.03 3.22 -3.79
CA MET A 151 -6.47 4.17 -4.77
C MET A 151 -5.94 3.49 -6.03
N PHE A 152 -5.35 2.29 -5.91
CA PHE A 152 -4.82 1.54 -7.05
C PHE A 152 -5.90 0.79 -7.83
N THR A 153 -7.04 0.49 -7.20
CA THR A 153 -8.10 -0.23 -7.91
C THR A 153 -8.84 0.71 -8.86
N ARG A 154 -8.48 0.65 -10.14
CA ARG A 154 -9.27 1.27 -11.23
C ARG A 154 -10.43 0.37 -11.62
N MET A 155 -11.64 0.94 -11.65
CA MET A 155 -12.83 0.23 -12.10
C MET A 155 -13.03 0.41 -13.61
N GLU A 156 -12.58 -0.58 -14.39
CA GLU A 156 -12.82 -0.61 -15.83
C GLU A 156 -14.20 -1.16 -16.17
N LYS A 157 -14.76 -0.73 -17.31
CA LYS A 157 -16.05 -1.19 -17.84
C LYS A 157 -16.16 -2.72 -17.92
N LYS A 158 -15.06 -3.40 -18.27
CA LYS A 158 -14.97 -4.87 -18.45
C LYS A 158 -14.82 -5.67 -17.15
N SER A 159 -14.79 -5.04 -15.98
CA SER A 159 -14.65 -5.75 -14.70
C SER A 159 -15.89 -6.59 -14.37
N ASN A 160 -15.67 -7.74 -13.73
CA ASN A 160 -16.73 -8.67 -13.31
C ASN A 160 -17.67 -7.99 -12.29
N ILE A 161 -18.96 -8.34 -12.30
CA ILE A 161 -19.98 -7.84 -11.36
C ILE A 161 -19.56 -8.04 -9.90
N PHE A 162 -18.88 -9.15 -9.60
CA PHE A 162 -18.36 -9.43 -8.26
C PHE A 162 -17.34 -8.36 -7.81
N ILE A 163 -16.39 -8.01 -8.66
CA ILE A 163 -15.38 -6.97 -8.37
C ILE A 163 -16.05 -5.60 -8.23
N LYS A 164 -17.05 -5.30 -9.07
CA LYS A 164 -17.85 -4.07 -8.97
C LYS A 164 -18.59 -3.98 -7.63
N ALA A 165 -19.17 -5.08 -7.16
CA ALA A 165 -19.80 -5.16 -5.84
C ALA A 165 -18.79 -5.03 -4.69
N MET A 166 -17.61 -5.65 -4.80
CA MET A 166 -16.54 -5.50 -3.80
C MET A 166 -16.07 -4.05 -3.66
N TYR A 167 -15.97 -3.32 -4.77
CA TYR A 167 -15.58 -1.90 -4.73
C TYR A 167 -16.62 -1.00 -4.05
N LEU A 168 -17.88 -1.44 -4.00
CA LEU A 168 -18.93 -0.77 -3.22
C LEU A 168 -18.84 -1.13 -1.72
N ILE A 169 -18.64 -2.42 -1.41
CA ILE A 169 -18.71 -2.95 -0.04
C ILE A 169 -17.45 -2.60 0.77
N VAL A 170 -16.26 -2.72 0.18
CA VAL A 170 -14.97 -2.52 0.86
C VAL A 170 -14.86 -1.14 1.50
N PRO A 171 -15.13 -0.02 0.81
CA PRO A 171 -15.06 1.31 1.41
C PRO A 171 -16.01 1.48 2.61
N ILE A 172 -17.20 0.90 2.55
CA ILE A 172 -18.19 0.98 3.63
C ILE A 172 -17.69 0.23 4.88
N PHE A 173 -17.17 -0.99 4.70
CA PHE A 173 -16.59 -1.75 5.81
C PHE A 173 -15.33 -1.08 6.36
N ALA A 174 -14.48 -0.53 5.49
CA ALA A 174 -13.31 0.24 5.91
C ALA A 174 -13.68 1.49 6.70
N LEU A 175 -14.78 2.18 6.34
CA LEU A 175 -15.30 3.33 7.07
C LEU A 175 -15.75 2.94 8.48
N LEU A 176 -16.51 1.85 8.61
CA LEU A 176 -16.90 1.32 9.93
C LEU A 176 -15.67 0.92 10.75
N PHE A 177 -14.67 0.33 10.10
CA PHE A 177 -13.41 -0.05 10.73
C PHE A 177 -12.59 1.17 11.19
N ASP A 178 -12.59 2.25 10.42
CA ASP A 178 -11.93 3.51 10.76
C ASP A 178 -12.58 4.20 11.97
N ILE A 179 -13.90 4.13 12.12
CA ILE A 179 -14.55 4.60 13.34
C ILE A 179 -13.99 3.86 14.57
N LEU A 180 -13.73 2.56 14.47
CA LEU A 180 -13.13 1.77 15.56
C LEU A 180 -11.66 2.17 15.84
N THR A 181 -10.87 2.49 14.82
CA THR A 181 -9.49 2.95 15.01
C THR A 181 -9.44 4.34 15.62
N ILE A 182 -10.37 5.23 15.25
CA ILE A 182 -10.55 6.55 15.85
C ILE A 182 -10.91 6.42 17.34
N THR A 183 -11.93 5.64 17.68
CA THR A 183 -12.34 5.46 19.08
C THR A 183 -11.22 4.84 19.92
N ALA A 184 -10.51 3.84 19.39
CA ALA A 184 -9.35 3.25 20.06
C ALA A 184 -8.22 4.28 20.26
N THR A 185 -7.97 5.14 19.28
CA THR A 185 -6.96 6.21 19.39
C THR A 185 -7.35 7.23 20.46
N ILE A 186 -8.61 7.68 20.49
CA ILE A 186 -9.13 8.61 21.50
C ILE A 186 -8.99 8.01 22.91
N TYR A 187 -9.45 6.77 23.11
CA TYR A 187 -9.31 6.07 24.39
C TYR A 187 -7.86 6.04 24.88
N ARG A 188 -6.92 5.75 23.97
CA ARG A 188 -5.49 5.70 24.31
C ARG A 188 -4.86 7.06 24.57
N ILE A 189 -5.40 8.14 23.98
CA ILE A 189 -4.98 9.51 24.30
C ILE A 189 -5.46 9.89 25.70
N VAL A 190 -6.72 9.59 26.02
CA VAL A 190 -7.32 9.89 27.33
C VAL A 190 -6.60 9.13 28.45
N ASN A 191 -6.33 7.84 28.27
CA ASN A 191 -5.80 7.00 29.34
C ASN A 191 -4.27 6.98 29.45
N TYR A 192 -3.57 7.14 28.32
CA TYR A 192 -2.11 7.01 28.28
C TYR A 192 -1.41 8.29 27.80
N GLY A 193 -2.12 9.43 27.83
CA GLY A 193 -1.61 10.75 27.45
C GLY A 193 -1.42 10.96 25.94
N LEU A 194 -1.17 12.22 25.57
CA LEU A 194 -0.95 12.62 24.18
C LEU A 194 0.54 12.47 23.81
N THR A 195 0.81 11.78 22.70
CA THR A 195 2.16 11.60 22.15
C THR A 195 2.17 11.93 20.65
N PRO A 196 3.33 12.27 20.05
CA PRO A 196 3.37 12.64 18.63
C PRO A 196 2.77 11.56 17.74
N ASN A 197 3.06 10.29 18.03
CA ASN A 197 2.52 9.17 17.25
C ASN A 197 1.00 9.08 17.33
N LYS A 198 0.39 9.30 18.50
CA LYS A 198 -1.07 9.27 18.65
C LYS A 198 -1.73 10.48 17.98
N LEU A 199 -1.06 11.65 18.02
CA LEU A 199 -1.52 12.86 17.33
C LEU A 199 -1.49 12.65 15.80
N THR A 200 -0.40 12.09 15.26
CA THR A 200 -0.32 11.74 13.84
C THR A 200 -1.42 10.76 13.46
N LEU A 201 -1.65 9.71 14.27
CA LEU A 201 -2.65 8.69 13.98
C LEU A 201 -4.08 9.23 14.02
N ILE A 202 -4.43 10.10 14.97
CA ILE A 202 -5.80 10.65 15.00
C ILE A 202 -6.06 11.55 13.79
N ILE A 203 -5.09 12.39 13.39
CA ILE A 203 -5.24 13.22 12.20
C ILE A 203 -5.31 12.36 10.94
N LEU A 204 -4.45 11.34 10.83
CA LEU A 204 -4.46 10.42 9.70
C LEU A 204 -5.79 9.67 9.58
N ASN A 205 -6.33 9.17 10.69
CA ASN A 205 -7.63 8.49 10.69
C ASN A 205 -8.77 9.44 10.33
N ILE A 206 -8.71 10.73 10.71
CA ILE A 206 -9.69 11.72 10.23
C ILE A 206 -9.59 11.94 8.71
N ILE A 207 -8.37 12.01 8.16
CA ILE A 207 -8.16 12.11 6.71
C ILE A 207 -8.69 10.86 6.01
N PHE A 208 -8.44 9.68 6.57
CA PHE A 208 -8.98 8.40 6.11
C PHE A 208 -10.51 8.40 6.11
N LEU A 209 -11.14 8.87 7.17
CA LEU A 209 -12.59 8.94 7.29
C LEU A 209 -13.21 9.78 6.18
N ILE A 210 -12.68 10.98 5.95
CA ILE A 210 -13.17 11.89 4.90
C ILE A 210 -12.98 11.25 3.52
N HIS A 211 -11.81 10.66 3.28
CA HIS A 211 -11.52 10.01 2.00
C HIS A 211 -12.45 8.82 1.74
N LEU A 212 -12.68 7.96 2.75
CA LEU A 212 -13.58 6.81 2.65
C LEU A 212 -15.03 7.25 2.43
N ILE A 213 -15.50 8.32 3.09
CA ILE A 213 -16.83 8.89 2.83
C ILE A 213 -16.96 9.31 1.37
N LEU A 214 -15.96 10.00 0.82
CA LEU A 214 -15.98 10.45 -0.58
C LEU A 214 -15.99 9.28 -1.55
N ILE A 215 -15.17 8.25 -1.32
CA ILE A 215 -15.19 7.02 -2.12
C ILE A 215 -16.57 6.35 -2.00
N SER A 216 -17.10 6.15 -0.80
CA SER A 216 -18.42 5.52 -0.59
C SER A 216 -19.54 6.27 -1.28
N ILE A 217 -19.62 7.60 -1.16
CA ILE A 217 -20.65 8.41 -1.83
C ILE A 217 -20.53 8.30 -3.35
N ASN A 218 -19.31 8.41 -3.88
CA ASN A 218 -19.06 8.35 -5.31
C ASN A 218 -19.42 6.98 -5.90
N THR A 219 -19.00 5.90 -5.22
CA THR A 219 -19.31 4.53 -5.62
C THR A 219 -20.81 4.23 -5.58
N ILE A 220 -21.51 4.65 -4.52
CA ILE A 220 -22.97 4.51 -4.41
C ILE A 220 -23.68 5.28 -5.53
N LYS A 221 -23.30 6.54 -5.76
CA LYS A 221 -23.90 7.38 -6.81
C LYS A 221 -23.69 6.78 -8.20
N SER A 222 -22.47 6.33 -8.49
CA SER A 222 -22.13 5.64 -9.76
C SER A 222 -22.98 4.37 -9.92
N PHE A 223 -23.10 3.56 -8.87
CA PHE A 223 -23.92 2.34 -8.88
C PHE A 223 -25.38 2.67 -9.19
N ILE A 224 -26.01 3.59 -8.43
CA ILE A 224 -27.41 4.01 -8.63
C ILE A 224 -27.65 4.53 -10.05
N SER A 225 -26.79 5.42 -10.55
CA SER A 225 -26.92 5.98 -11.91
C SER A 225 -26.84 4.91 -13.00
N SER A 226 -26.05 3.85 -12.78
CA SER A 226 -25.94 2.72 -13.70
C SER A 226 -27.21 1.85 -13.75
N PHE A 227 -28.03 1.84 -12.69
CA PHE A 227 -29.33 1.14 -12.71
C PHE A 227 -30.43 1.97 -13.38
N GLN A 228 -30.33 3.30 -13.31
CA GLN A 228 -31.31 4.22 -13.91
C GLN A 228 -31.16 4.31 -15.44
N ASN A 229 -29.93 4.31 -15.96
CA ASN A 229 -29.65 4.41 -17.40
C ASN A 229 -29.65 3.05 -18.13
N ARG A 230 -30.50 2.11 -17.69
CA ARG A 230 -30.52 0.72 -18.19
C ARG A 230 -31.27 0.55 -19.51
N GLU A 231 -31.13 1.52 -20.41
CA GLU A 231 -31.70 1.46 -21.76
C GLU A 231 -30.65 0.82 -22.70
N ASP A 232 -31.05 -0.30 -23.31
CA ASP A 232 -30.50 -0.97 -24.50
C ASP A 232 -29.36 -2.00 -24.43
N ASN A 233 -28.56 -2.14 -23.36
CA ASN A 233 -27.52 -3.18 -23.35
C ASN A 233 -27.47 -3.97 -22.02
N ASN A 234 -27.62 -5.29 -22.09
CA ASN A 234 -27.64 -6.25 -20.97
C ASN A 234 -26.37 -6.30 -20.08
N THR A 235 -25.44 -5.35 -20.22
CA THR A 235 -24.21 -5.25 -19.41
C THR A 235 -24.26 -4.03 -18.50
N LEU A 236 -24.20 -4.26 -17.18
CA LEU A 236 -24.09 -3.20 -16.16
C LEU A 236 -22.74 -2.48 -16.31
N ASN A 237 -22.75 -1.36 -17.06
CA ASN A 237 -21.59 -0.52 -17.33
C ASN A 237 -21.42 0.54 -16.24
N ILE A 238 -21.10 0.11 -15.02
CA ILE A 238 -20.77 1.00 -13.91
C ILE A 238 -19.39 1.63 -14.19
N VAL A 239 -19.38 2.94 -14.46
CA VAL A 239 -18.17 3.76 -14.56
C VAL A 239 -18.05 4.58 -13.29
N ILE A 240 -16.99 4.36 -12.52
CA ILE A 240 -16.73 5.12 -11.30
C ILE A 240 -15.86 6.31 -11.66
N ASP A 241 -16.23 7.46 -11.13
CA ASP A 241 -15.47 8.69 -11.26
C ASP A 241 -14.15 8.59 -10.49
N ASN A 242 -13.02 8.93 -11.12
CA ASN A 242 -11.70 8.88 -10.51
C ASN A 242 -11.43 10.06 -9.55
N ASN A 243 -12.38 10.99 -9.38
CA ASN A 243 -12.25 12.16 -8.50
C ASN A 243 -11.67 11.92 -7.10
N PRO A 244 -11.99 10.82 -6.37
CA PRO A 244 -11.37 10.55 -5.08
C PRO A 244 -9.84 10.43 -5.12
N ILE A 245 -9.23 10.15 -6.28
CA ILE A 245 -7.77 10.01 -6.41
C ILE A 245 -7.00 11.31 -6.12
N MET A 246 -7.67 12.48 -6.19
CA MET A 246 -7.04 13.75 -5.81
C MET A 246 -6.65 13.82 -4.33
N PHE A 247 -7.19 12.94 -3.48
CA PHE A 247 -6.78 12.85 -2.07
C PHE A 247 -5.30 12.54 -1.88
N VAL A 248 -4.61 12.02 -2.91
CA VAL A 248 -3.15 11.84 -2.92
C VAL A 248 -2.40 13.12 -2.55
N TYR A 249 -2.89 14.29 -2.99
CA TYR A 249 -2.27 15.56 -2.63
C TYR A 249 -2.46 15.89 -1.14
N VAL A 250 -3.61 15.54 -0.55
CA VAL A 250 -3.85 15.69 0.89
C VAL A 250 -2.88 14.82 1.69
N TYR A 251 -2.68 13.56 1.27
CA TYR A 251 -1.68 12.67 1.90
C TYR A 251 -0.24 13.19 1.73
N LEU A 252 0.08 13.83 0.61
CA LEU A 252 1.39 14.45 0.39
C LEU A 252 1.60 15.60 1.38
N VAL A 253 0.66 16.54 1.47
CA VAL A 253 0.75 17.67 2.41
C VAL A 253 0.87 17.17 3.85
N PHE A 254 0.06 16.16 4.22
CA PHE A 254 0.12 15.57 5.55
C PHE A 254 1.45 14.86 5.83
N SER A 255 2.01 14.12 4.87
CA SER A 255 3.31 13.46 5.06
C SER A 255 4.45 14.46 5.24
N VAL A 256 4.44 15.58 4.50
CA VAL A 256 5.37 16.70 4.71
C VAL A 256 5.21 17.28 6.11
N PHE A 257 3.97 17.52 6.56
CA PHE A 257 3.71 17.98 7.93
C PHE A 257 4.28 17.01 8.97
N VAL A 258 4.04 15.71 8.82
CA VAL A 258 4.53 14.69 9.78
C VAL A 258 6.05 14.59 9.78
N CYS A 259 6.70 14.65 8.62
CA CYS A 259 8.16 14.51 8.54
C CYS A 259 8.91 15.74 9.04
N PHE A 260 8.39 16.94 8.83
CA PHE A 260 9.12 18.18 9.14
C PHE A 260 8.58 18.93 10.36
N VAL A 261 7.28 18.95 10.60
CA VAL A 261 6.67 19.73 11.68
C VAL A 261 6.60 18.94 12.98
N MET A 262 6.21 17.66 12.92
CA MET A 262 6.05 16.84 14.13
C MET A 262 7.35 16.69 14.96
N PRO A 263 8.54 16.49 14.36
CA PRO A 263 9.79 16.44 15.14
C PRO A 263 10.05 17.75 15.89
N ILE A 264 9.78 18.91 15.27
CA ILE A 264 10.04 20.23 15.86
C ILE A 264 9.15 20.46 17.08
N MET A 265 7.89 20.02 17.05
CA MET A 265 6.96 20.20 18.17
C MET A 265 7.35 19.46 19.46
N TYR A 266 8.28 18.51 19.39
CA TYR A 266 8.68 17.66 20.53
C TYR A 266 10.19 17.68 20.82
N ILE A 267 10.95 18.52 20.12
CA ILE A 267 12.34 18.84 20.47
C ILE A 267 12.41 19.89 21.59
N ASN A 268 11.30 20.60 21.85
CA ASN A 268 11.09 21.49 23.00
C ASN A 268 10.35 20.78 24.13
#